data_AF-A0AAE9WE56-F1
#
_entry.id   AF-A0AAE9WE56-F1
#
_cell.length_a   1.000
_cell.length_b   1.000
_cell.length_c   1.000
_cell.angle_alpha   90.00
_cell.angle_beta   90.00
_cell.angle_gamma   90.00
#
_symmetry.space_group_name_H-M   'P 1'
#
loop_
_entity.id
_entity.type
_entity.pdbx_description
1 polymer ?
#
loop_
_entity_poly.entity_id
_entity_poly.type
_entity_poly.pdbx_seq_one_letter_code
_entity_poly.pdbx_strand_id
1 'polypeptide(L)'
;MVLVYPIYFDKKRSKEFRRISKQDAIENPLAKNIADVVRDLGYQCKIEPLKTHPADWANPGRVEITLPEKISKRYLFKQIAKVLQHRPTKPQDPLSLPIQNVPPRLPERPPAYPKGVAGNTIVPMHSPALSGGGISENMFQDMMQEMQGQPGMENGMNPLNALSGMGMPPPPTQTPSSSKPSTAKIEQEEEYDLDLE
;
A
#
# COMPACT_ATOMS: atom_id res chain seq x y z
N MET A 1 10.45 20.46 -16.07
CA MET A 1 10.18 19.28 -15.20
C MET A 1 8.98 19.53 -14.31
N VAL A 2 8.12 18.54 -14.12
CA VAL A 2 6.93 18.60 -13.26
C VAL A 2 6.89 17.38 -12.34
N LEU A 3 6.70 17.58 -11.05
CA LEU A 3 6.55 16.50 -10.06
C LEU A 3 5.06 16.25 -9.80
N VAL A 4 4.65 14.99 -9.87
CA VAL A 4 3.25 14.58 -9.75
C VAL A 4 3.14 13.49 -8.69
N TYR A 5 2.31 13.74 -7.68
CA TYR A 5 1.99 12.76 -6.65
C TYR A 5 0.58 12.20 -6.86
N PRO A 6 0.30 10.95 -6.45
CA PRO A 6 -1.03 10.36 -6.56
C PRO A 6 -2.13 11.16 -5.87
N ILE A 7 -1.84 11.73 -4.69
CA ILE A 7 -2.75 12.56 -3.89
C ILE A 7 -3.39 13.72 -4.70
N TYR A 8 -2.76 14.17 -5.78
CA TYR A 8 -3.27 15.23 -6.64
C TYR A 8 -4.56 14.85 -7.37
N PHE A 9 -4.79 13.56 -7.59
CA PHE A 9 -5.95 13.02 -8.29
C PHE A 9 -6.94 12.31 -7.37
N ASP A 10 -6.69 12.32 -6.06
CA ASP A 10 -7.42 11.51 -5.10
C ASP A 10 -8.77 12.11 -4.71
N LYS A 11 -9.85 11.39 -5.03
CA LYS A 11 -11.24 11.79 -4.74
C LYS A 11 -11.56 11.83 -3.24
N LYS A 12 -10.89 11.02 -2.41
CA LYS A 12 -11.09 11.00 -0.95
C LYS A 12 -10.45 12.19 -0.24
N ARG A 13 -9.47 12.83 -0.87
CA ARG A 13 -8.76 13.98 -0.29
C ARG A 13 -9.55 15.28 -0.45
N SER A 14 -9.24 16.28 0.36
CA SER A 14 -9.80 17.62 0.27
C SER A 14 -9.23 18.38 -0.95
N LYS A 15 -9.83 19.54 -1.27
CA LYS A 15 -9.41 20.37 -2.42
C LYS A 15 -7.97 20.90 -2.28
N GLU A 16 -7.47 21.09 -1.06
CA GLU A 16 -6.13 21.63 -0.81
C GLU A 16 -5.00 20.70 -1.32
N PHE A 17 -5.26 19.39 -1.29
CA PHE A 17 -4.31 18.37 -1.74
C PHE A 17 -4.46 18.01 -3.21
N ARG A 18 -5.71 18.02 -3.71
CA ARG A 18 -5.97 17.80 -5.13
C ARG A 18 -5.41 18.92 -6.00
N ARG A 19 -5.15 18.59 -7.27
CA ARG A 19 -4.82 19.58 -8.33
C ARG A 19 -5.87 19.63 -9.44
N ILE A 20 -6.96 18.89 -9.24
CA ILE A 20 -8.12 18.78 -10.12
C ILE A 20 -9.43 18.93 -9.33
N SER A 21 -10.56 19.05 -10.04
CA SER A 21 -11.87 19.10 -9.40
C SER A 21 -12.22 17.76 -8.75
N LYS A 22 -13.18 17.75 -7.80
CA LYS A 22 -13.65 16.49 -7.19
C LYS A 22 -14.37 15.59 -8.20
N GLN A 23 -14.99 16.18 -9.23
CA GLN A 23 -15.69 15.46 -10.29
C GLN A 23 -14.70 14.72 -11.20
N ASP A 24 -13.55 15.34 -11.49
CA ASP A 24 -12.50 14.75 -12.32
C ASP A 24 -11.62 13.75 -11.54
N ALA A 25 -11.74 13.71 -10.21
CA ALA A 25 -10.90 12.91 -9.34
C ALA A 25 -11.31 11.44 -9.32
N ILE A 26 -10.33 10.57 -9.10
CA ILE A 26 -10.52 9.12 -9.06
C ILE A 26 -10.25 8.56 -7.66
N GLU A 27 -10.75 7.36 -7.40
CA GLU A 27 -10.46 6.65 -6.16
C GLU A 27 -9.15 5.87 -6.28
N ASN A 28 -8.39 5.82 -5.19
CA ASN A 28 -7.14 5.07 -5.08
C ASN A 28 -6.13 5.33 -6.23
N PRO A 29 -5.77 6.59 -6.54
CA PRO A 29 -4.76 6.85 -7.56
C PRO A 29 -3.41 6.23 -7.16
N LEU A 30 -2.71 5.61 -8.11
CA LEU A 30 -1.37 5.03 -7.93
C LEU A 30 -0.36 5.69 -8.86
N ALA A 31 0.88 5.87 -8.40
CA ALA A 31 1.94 6.52 -9.19
C ALA A 31 2.26 5.74 -10.48
N LYS A 32 2.20 4.41 -10.44
CA LYS A 32 2.40 3.55 -11.61
C LYS A 32 1.35 3.80 -12.68
N ASN A 33 0.06 3.82 -12.30
CA ASN A 33 -1.05 4.10 -13.22
C ASN A 33 -0.92 5.48 -13.86
N ILE A 34 -0.52 6.49 -13.08
CA ILE A 34 -0.26 7.85 -13.57
C ILE A 34 0.86 7.84 -14.59
N ALA A 35 1.99 7.19 -14.29
CA ALA A 35 3.13 7.12 -15.20
C ALA A 35 2.78 6.41 -16.51
N ASP A 36 1.99 5.34 -16.46
CA ASP A 36 1.50 4.67 -17.66
C ASP A 36 0.64 5.62 -18.50
N VAL A 37 -0.32 6.33 -17.90
CA VAL A 37 -1.10 7.37 -18.62
C VAL A 37 -0.19 8.43 -19.23
N VAL A 38 0.81 8.90 -18.50
CA VAL A 38 1.74 9.94 -18.96
C VAL A 38 2.54 9.46 -20.18
N ARG A 39 2.96 8.19 -20.20
CA ARG A 39 3.61 7.56 -21.35
C ARG A 39 2.65 7.40 -22.52
N ASP A 40 1.40 6.98 -22.26
CA ASP A 40 0.35 6.85 -23.28
C ASP A 40 0.04 8.21 -23.94
N LEU A 41 0.16 9.31 -23.18
CA LEU A 41 0.04 10.69 -23.68
C LEU A 41 1.29 11.18 -24.45
N GLY A 42 2.33 10.37 -24.57
CA GLY A 42 3.55 10.67 -25.33
C GLY A 42 4.62 11.48 -24.57
N TYR A 43 4.50 11.61 -23.25
CA TYR A 43 5.49 12.32 -22.44
C TYR A 43 6.50 11.37 -21.80
N GLN A 44 7.76 11.81 -21.71
CA GLN A 44 8.77 11.09 -20.94
C GLN A 44 8.55 11.31 -19.44
N CYS A 45 8.66 10.22 -18.67
CA CYS A 45 8.57 10.30 -17.22
C CYS A 45 9.41 9.24 -16.51
N LYS A 46 9.81 9.55 -15.28
CA LYS A 46 10.49 8.66 -14.33
C LYS A 46 9.60 8.44 -13.12
N ILE A 47 9.53 7.20 -12.65
CA ILE A 47 8.83 6.85 -11.41
C ILE A 47 9.86 6.80 -10.28
N GLU A 48 9.55 7.46 -9.17
CA GLU A 48 10.26 7.34 -7.91
C GLU A 48 9.34 6.64 -6.90
N PRO A 49 9.39 5.30 -6.80
CA PRO A 49 8.40 4.53 -6.05
C PRO A 49 8.42 4.86 -4.55
N LEU A 50 9.60 5.10 -3.97
CA LEU A 50 9.78 5.29 -2.54
C LEU A 50 9.50 6.73 -2.07
N LYS A 51 9.22 7.67 -2.98
CA LYS A 51 8.97 9.07 -2.62
C LYS A 51 7.51 9.26 -2.27
N THR A 52 7.24 9.82 -1.10
CA THR A 52 5.87 9.96 -0.58
C THR A 52 5.52 11.41 -0.34
N HIS A 53 4.27 11.78 -0.62
CA HIS A 53 3.77 13.10 -0.24
C HIS A 53 3.55 13.15 1.29
N PRO A 54 3.96 14.21 2.01
CA PRO A 54 3.89 14.24 3.47
C PRO A 54 2.45 14.09 4.01
N ALA A 55 1.46 14.59 3.29
CA ALA A 55 0.04 14.46 3.66
C ALA A 55 -0.61 13.12 3.25
N ASP A 56 0.13 12.20 2.62
CA ASP A 56 -0.37 10.90 2.17
C ASP A 56 0.70 9.81 2.34
N TRP A 57 1.15 9.64 3.58
CA TRP A 57 2.20 8.70 3.97
C TRP A 57 1.93 7.25 3.55
N ALA A 58 0.66 6.88 3.37
CA ALA A 58 0.21 5.53 3.03
C ALA A 58 0.25 5.21 1.53
N ASN A 59 0.43 6.20 0.65
CA ASN A 59 0.39 6.00 -0.80
C ASN A 59 1.70 6.45 -1.46
N PRO A 60 2.81 5.70 -1.26
CA PRO A 60 4.12 6.08 -1.78
C PRO A 60 4.18 6.06 -3.32
N GLY A 61 4.92 6.99 -3.88
CA GLY A 61 5.18 7.09 -5.30
C GLY A 61 5.13 8.53 -5.80
N ARG A 62 6.06 8.86 -6.69
CA ARG A 62 6.09 10.15 -7.39
C ARG A 62 6.44 9.92 -8.85
N VAL A 63 5.85 10.72 -9.72
CA VAL A 63 6.15 10.71 -11.15
C VAL A 63 6.80 12.05 -11.50
N GLU A 64 8.03 11.99 -11.99
CA GLU A 64 8.75 13.12 -12.55
C GLU A 64 8.52 13.14 -14.06
N ILE A 65 8.02 14.24 -14.59
CA ILE A 65 7.60 14.36 -15.99
C ILE A 65 8.43 15.45 -16.68
N THR A 66 8.98 15.10 -17.85
CA THR A 66 9.60 16.06 -18.76
C THR A 66 8.52 16.65 -19.65
N LEU A 67 8.18 17.92 -19.39
CA LEU A 67 7.08 18.61 -20.07
C LEU A 67 7.63 19.69 -21.02
N PRO A 68 7.14 19.77 -22.27
CA PRO A 68 7.49 20.87 -23.18
C PRO A 68 7.02 22.23 -22.65
N GLU A 69 7.75 23.30 -22.95
CA GLU A 69 7.49 24.65 -22.42
C GLU A 69 6.08 25.18 -22.73
N LYS A 70 5.52 24.82 -23.89
CA LYS A 70 4.20 25.27 -24.34
C LYS A 70 3.04 24.61 -23.59
N ILE A 71 3.28 23.53 -22.85
CA ILE A 71 2.23 22.78 -22.16
C ILE A 71 2.14 23.21 -20.70
N SER A 72 0.95 23.67 -20.30
CA SER A 72 0.70 24.04 -18.91
C SER A 72 0.50 22.81 -18.01
N LYS A 73 0.97 22.90 -16.75
CA LYS A 73 0.76 21.87 -15.73
C LYS A 73 -0.73 21.56 -15.51
N ARG A 74 -1.57 22.59 -15.52
CA ARG A 74 -3.02 22.46 -15.36
C ARG A 74 -3.65 21.66 -16.49
N TYR A 75 -3.23 21.92 -17.73
CA TYR A 75 -3.70 21.15 -18.88
C TYR A 75 -3.29 19.67 -18.76
N LEU A 76 -2.01 19.41 -18.43
CA LEU A 76 -1.50 18.05 -18.22
C LEU A 76 -2.33 17.30 -17.16
N PHE A 77 -2.58 17.91 -16.00
CA PHE A 77 -3.35 17.26 -14.93
C PHE A 77 -4.77 16.93 -15.36
N LYS A 78 -5.43 17.80 -16.13
CA LYS A 78 -6.76 17.49 -16.67
C LYS A 78 -6.74 16.33 -17.66
N GLN A 79 -5.73 16.24 -18.53
CA GLN A 79 -5.62 15.12 -19.47
C GLN A 79 -5.38 13.80 -18.74
N ILE A 80 -4.45 13.79 -17.77
CA ILE A 80 -4.19 12.62 -16.93
C ILE A 80 -5.47 12.17 -16.22
N ALA A 81 -6.18 13.10 -15.57
CA ALA A 81 -7.42 12.82 -14.85
C ALA A 81 -8.49 12.20 -15.77
N LYS A 82 -8.68 12.78 -16.96
CA LYS A 82 -9.64 12.27 -17.95
C LYS A 82 -9.35 10.81 -18.31
N VAL A 83 -8.09 10.47 -18.59
CA VAL A 83 -7.73 9.08 -18.94
C VAL A 83 -7.90 8.16 -17.73
N LEU A 84 -7.48 8.59 -16.54
CA LEU A 84 -7.63 7.81 -15.31
C LEU A 84 -9.09 7.51 -14.95
N GLN A 85 -10.04 8.40 -15.26
CA GLN A 85 -11.47 8.13 -15.07
C GLN A 85 -11.97 6.97 -15.95
N HIS A 86 -11.43 6.84 -17.17
CA HIS A 86 -11.77 5.74 -18.08
C HIS A 86 -10.97 4.47 -17.77
N ARG A 87 -9.85 4.59 -17.05
CA ARG A 87 -8.99 3.48 -16.59
C ARG A 87 -8.83 3.53 -15.06
N PRO A 88 -9.90 3.25 -14.30
CA PRO A 88 -9.86 3.33 -12.84
C PRO A 88 -8.88 2.31 -12.26
N THR A 89 -8.34 2.63 -11.08
CA THR A 89 -7.41 1.74 -10.38
C THR A 89 -8.09 0.42 -10.03
N LYS A 90 -7.44 -0.68 -10.38
CA LYS A 90 -7.89 -2.06 -10.11
C LYS A 90 -7.15 -2.64 -8.91
N PRO A 91 -7.74 -3.62 -8.20
CA PRO A 91 -7.09 -4.28 -7.06
C PRO A 91 -5.73 -4.91 -7.38
N GLN A 92 -5.50 -5.31 -8.65
CA GLN A 92 -4.26 -5.95 -9.09
C GLN A 92 -3.15 -4.95 -9.45
N ASP A 93 -3.48 -3.66 -9.65
CA ASP A 93 -2.51 -2.65 -10.10
C ASP A 93 -1.28 -2.48 -9.19
N PRO A 94 -1.36 -2.64 -7.84
CA PRO A 94 -0.17 -2.62 -6.99
C PRO A 94 0.91 -3.62 -7.38
N LEU A 95 0.56 -4.74 -8.02
CA LEU A 95 1.51 -5.78 -8.46
C LEU A 95 2.28 -5.37 -9.72
N SER A 96 1.81 -4.35 -10.45
CA SER A 96 2.39 -3.95 -11.75
C SER A 96 3.73 -3.22 -11.63
N LEU A 97 4.14 -2.85 -10.41
CA LEU A 97 5.43 -2.22 -10.15
C LEU A 97 6.25 -3.10 -9.19
N PRO A 98 7.19 -3.91 -9.71
CA PRO A 98 8.07 -4.71 -8.86
C PRO A 98 9.01 -3.79 -8.06
N ILE A 99 9.15 -4.08 -6.77
CA ILE A 99 10.06 -3.40 -5.85
C ILE A 99 10.97 -4.45 -5.22
N GLN A 100 12.25 -4.11 -5.06
CA GLN A 100 13.22 -5.00 -4.43
C GLN A 100 12.76 -5.36 -3.01
N ASN A 101 12.86 -6.64 -2.65
CA ASN A 101 12.48 -7.20 -1.35
C ASN A 101 10.99 -7.04 -1.00
N VAL A 102 10.12 -6.80 -1.99
CA VAL A 102 8.67 -6.76 -1.81
C VAL A 102 8.04 -7.91 -2.59
N PRO A 103 7.34 -8.85 -1.94
CA PRO A 103 6.74 -9.98 -2.64
C PRO A 103 5.61 -9.49 -3.56
N PRO A 104 5.53 -10.01 -4.80
CA PRO A 104 4.49 -9.64 -5.77
C PRO A 104 3.18 -10.40 -5.48
N ARG A 105 2.70 -10.34 -4.24
CA ARG A 105 1.43 -10.95 -3.81
C ARG A 105 0.54 -9.89 -3.21
N LEU A 106 -0.77 -9.97 -3.45
CA LEU A 106 -1.70 -9.04 -2.82
C LEU A 106 -1.70 -9.23 -1.29
N PRO A 107 -1.89 -8.15 -0.52
CA PRO A 107 -1.96 -8.25 0.92
C PRO A 107 -3.23 -8.98 1.35
N GLU A 108 -3.11 -9.85 2.36
CA GLU A 108 -4.26 -10.56 2.93
C GLU A 108 -5.18 -9.64 3.74
N ARG A 109 -4.62 -8.55 4.28
CA ARG A 109 -5.32 -7.57 5.09
C ARG A 109 -5.39 -6.23 4.35
N PRO A 110 -6.48 -5.47 4.50
CA PRO A 110 -6.56 -4.13 3.95
C PRO A 110 -5.55 -3.19 4.63
N PRO A 111 -5.20 -2.05 4.01
CA PRO A 111 -4.29 -1.08 4.60
C PRO A 111 -4.84 -0.51 5.92
N ALA A 112 -3.99 -0.40 6.93
CA ALA A 112 -4.35 0.14 8.23
C ALA A 112 -4.12 1.65 8.30
N TYR A 113 -5.09 2.37 8.88
CA TYR A 113 -5.02 3.83 9.10
C TYR A 113 -5.32 4.16 10.56
N PRO A 114 -4.73 5.25 11.11
CA PRO A 114 -5.12 5.78 12.42
C PRO A 114 -6.62 6.09 12.49
N LYS A 115 -7.20 5.96 13.68
CA LYS A 115 -8.62 6.25 13.90
C LYS A 115 -8.95 7.67 13.42
N GLY A 116 -10.02 7.80 12.65
CA GLY A 116 -10.49 9.08 12.10
C GLY A 116 -9.81 9.53 10.80
N VAL A 117 -8.77 8.83 10.33
CA VAL A 117 -8.12 9.14 9.04
C VAL A 117 -8.78 8.36 7.92
N ALA A 118 -9.41 9.06 6.98
CA ALA A 118 -9.92 8.45 5.76
C ALA A 118 -8.77 8.09 4.81
N GLY A 119 -8.63 6.80 4.50
CA GLY A 119 -7.56 6.25 3.69
C GLY A 119 -8.02 5.57 2.39
N ASN A 120 -7.05 5.29 1.51
CA ASN A 120 -7.27 4.51 0.29
C ASN A 120 -7.32 3.01 0.59
N THR A 121 -8.19 2.29 -0.12
CA THR A 121 -8.34 0.83 0.03
C THR A 121 -7.32 0.07 -0.80
N ILE A 122 -6.83 0.69 -1.88
CA ILE A 122 -5.75 0.16 -2.72
C ILE A 122 -4.56 1.10 -2.60
N VAL A 123 -3.42 0.53 -2.20
CA VAL A 123 -2.14 1.25 -2.06
C VAL A 123 -1.01 0.38 -2.64
N PRO A 124 0.14 0.97 -3.01
CA PRO A 124 1.30 0.23 -3.49
C PRO A 124 1.80 -0.82 -2.50
N MET A 125 2.42 -1.89 -3.01
CA MET A 125 2.87 -3.02 -2.19
C MET A 125 3.91 -2.63 -1.11
N HIS A 126 4.73 -1.62 -1.37
CA HIS A 126 5.70 -1.06 -0.42
C HIS A 126 5.11 0.03 0.49
N SER A 127 3.78 0.11 0.60
CA SER A 127 3.11 1.06 1.48
C SER A 127 3.36 0.74 2.97
N PRO A 128 3.72 1.74 3.79
CA PRO A 128 3.81 1.56 5.25
C PRO A 128 2.47 1.17 5.90
N ALA A 129 1.34 1.41 5.23
CA ALA A 129 0.02 1.04 5.73
C ALA A 129 -0.28 -0.46 5.59
N LEU A 130 0.48 -1.19 4.76
CA LEU A 130 0.37 -2.64 4.60
C LEU A 130 1.24 -3.41 5.59
N SER A 131 2.40 -2.88 5.95
CA SER A 131 3.31 -3.50 6.93
C SER A 131 2.88 -3.25 8.39
N GLY A 132 1.81 -2.49 8.62
CA GLY A 132 1.26 -2.24 9.95
C GLY A 132 2.05 -1.25 10.81
N GLY A 133 2.95 -0.46 10.22
CA GLY A 133 3.73 0.57 10.94
C GLY A 133 4.72 0.03 12.00
N GLY A 134 4.88 -1.29 12.10
CA GLY A 134 5.87 -1.97 12.93
C GLY A 134 6.94 -2.63 12.05
N ILE A 135 8.09 -2.93 12.65
CA ILE A 135 9.14 -3.74 12.04
C ILE A 135 8.46 -5.03 11.57
N SER A 136 8.58 -5.36 10.28
CA SER A 136 7.93 -6.54 9.74
C SER A 136 8.37 -7.79 10.50
N GLU A 137 7.45 -8.74 10.68
CA GLU A 137 7.75 -10.05 11.28
C GLU A 137 8.95 -10.73 10.60
N ASN A 138 9.14 -10.49 9.30
CA ASN A 138 10.28 -10.99 8.54
C ASN A 138 11.60 -10.32 8.93
N MET A 139 11.63 -9.00 9.18
CA MET A 139 12.85 -8.34 9.70
C MET A 139 13.13 -8.72 11.15
N PHE A 140 12.10 -8.96 11.96
CA PHE A 140 12.27 -9.47 13.32
C PHE A 140 12.76 -10.93 13.31
N GLN A 141 12.24 -11.76 12.40
CA GLN A 141 12.70 -13.13 12.21
C GLN A 141 14.13 -13.20 11.66
N ASP A 142 14.48 -12.39 10.65
CA ASP A 142 15.84 -12.31 10.12
C ASP A 142 16.80 -11.78 11.19
N MET A 143 16.42 -10.76 11.96
CA MET A 143 17.19 -10.26 13.10
C MET A 143 17.35 -11.31 14.21
N MET A 144 16.31 -12.08 14.52
CA MET A 144 16.40 -13.17 15.49
C MET A 144 17.26 -14.32 14.98
N GLN A 145 17.17 -14.69 13.71
CA GLN A 145 18.01 -15.72 13.09
C GLN A 145 19.48 -15.29 13.05
N GLU A 146 19.75 -14.02 12.76
CA GLU A 146 21.11 -13.47 12.79
C GLU A 146 21.66 -13.40 14.23
N MET A 147 20.81 -13.10 15.22
CA MET A 147 21.18 -13.19 16.64
C MET A 147 21.41 -14.64 17.10
N GLN A 148 20.64 -15.61 16.58
CA GLN A 148 20.80 -17.04 16.86
C GLN A 148 22.06 -17.63 16.21
N GLY A 149 22.53 -17.01 15.12
CA GLY A 149 23.73 -17.41 14.37
C GLY A 149 25.04 -16.84 14.89
N GLN A 150 25.06 -15.97 15.91
CA GLN A 150 26.29 -15.50 16.54
C GLN A 150 26.87 -16.57 17.49
N PRO A 151 28.10 -17.08 17.23
CA PRO A 151 28.77 -18.02 18.12
C PRO A 151 29.23 -17.28 19.39
N GLY A 152 28.42 -17.39 20.44
CA GLY A 152 28.67 -16.72 21.73
C GLY A 152 27.56 -16.89 22.78
N MET A 153 26.36 -17.35 22.38
CA MET A 153 25.26 -17.68 23.29
C MET A 153 25.21 -19.18 23.68
N GLU A 154 26.37 -19.83 23.82
CA GLU A 154 26.46 -21.24 24.24
C GLU A 154 26.32 -21.42 25.77
N ASN A 155 26.27 -20.34 26.55
CA ASN A 155 26.04 -20.43 27.99
C ASN A 155 24.60 -20.07 28.34
N GLY A 156 23.69 -21.03 28.14
CA GLY A 156 22.54 -21.36 29.01
C GLY A 156 21.66 -20.24 29.60
N MET A 157 21.69 -19.03 29.06
CA MET A 157 20.96 -17.89 29.61
C MET A 157 19.63 -17.79 28.86
N ASN A 158 18.52 -17.95 29.60
CA ASN A 158 17.18 -17.80 29.07
C ASN A 158 17.08 -16.49 28.24
N PRO A 159 16.62 -16.52 26.97
CA PRO A 159 16.58 -15.34 26.11
C PRO A 159 15.74 -14.19 26.69
N LEU A 160 14.81 -14.51 27.59
CA LEU A 160 14.04 -13.55 28.39
C LEU A 160 14.90 -12.71 29.36
N ASN A 161 15.96 -13.30 29.95
CA ASN A 161 16.87 -12.61 30.88
C ASN A 161 17.89 -11.73 30.14
N ALA A 162 18.34 -12.14 28.96
CA ALA A 162 19.24 -11.33 28.13
C ALA A 162 18.56 -10.04 27.64
N LEU A 163 17.27 -10.11 27.31
CA LEU A 163 16.49 -8.95 26.88
C LEU A 163 16.22 -7.95 28.02
N SER A 164 16.05 -8.46 29.25
CA SER A 164 15.91 -7.62 30.46
C SER A 164 17.20 -6.87 30.83
N GLY A 165 18.37 -7.34 30.38
CA GLY A 165 19.67 -6.70 30.62
C GLY A 165 19.99 -5.55 29.65
N MET A 166 19.26 -5.42 28.54
CA MET A 166 19.46 -4.36 27.54
C MET A 166 18.57 -3.12 27.78
N GLY A 167 17.84 -3.06 28.91
CA GLY A 167 17.03 -1.88 29.27
C GLY A 167 15.86 -1.59 28.32
N MET A 168 15.47 -2.55 27.47
CA MET A 168 14.27 -2.41 26.66
C MET A 168 13.02 -2.64 27.52
N PRO A 169 12.00 -1.76 27.42
CA PRO A 169 10.74 -1.99 28.10
C PRO A 169 10.10 -3.28 27.55
N PRO A 170 9.49 -4.10 28.42
CA PRO A 170 8.83 -5.32 27.98
C PRO A 170 7.72 -4.96 26.97
N PRO A 171 7.51 -5.80 25.93
CA PRO A 171 6.40 -5.59 25.02
C PRO A 171 5.08 -5.65 25.82
N PRO A 172 4.10 -4.78 25.49
CA PRO A 172 2.84 -4.76 26.21
C PRO A 172 2.16 -6.12 26.08
N THR A 173 1.82 -6.70 27.24
CA THR A 173 1.04 -7.93 27.35
C THR A 173 -0.34 -7.70 26.72
N GLN A 174 -0.54 -8.19 25.51
CA GLN A 174 -1.88 -8.35 24.96
C GLN A 174 -2.50 -9.58 25.60
N THR A 175 -3.51 -9.36 26.44
CA THR A 175 -4.41 -10.42 26.88
C THR A 175 -5.11 -11.01 25.64
N PRO A 176 -5.22 -12.35 25.51
CA PRO A 176 -5.95 -12.93 24.41
C PRO A 176 -7.43 -12.58 24.57
N SER A 177 -7.95 -11.71 23.69
CA SER A 177 -9.38 -11.44 23.62
C SER A 177 -10.09 -12.68 23.09
N SER A 178 -10.88 -13.32 23.95
CA SER A 178 -11.75 -14.44 23.57
C SER A 178 -12.80 -13.96 22.57
N SER A 179 -12.66 -14.32 21.30
CA SER A 179 -13.75 -14.25 20.34
C SER A 179 -14.32 -15.66 20.16
N LYS A 180 -15.57 -15.84 20.58
CA LYS A 180 -16.32 -17.08 20.34
C LYS A 180 -16.62 -17.19 18.83
N PRO A 181 -16.58 -18.39 18.24
CA PRO A 181 -16.96 -18.60 16.84
C PRO A 181 -18.48 -18.44 16.68
N SER A 182 -18.89 -17.61 15.73
CA SER A 182 -20.28 -17.46 15.30
C SER A 182 -20.61 -18.57 14.30
N THR A 183 -21.53 -19.46 14.66
CA THR A 183 -22.08 -20.49 13.79
C THR A 183 -22.93 -19.84 12.70
N ALA A 184 -22.44 -19.85 11.45
CA ALA A 184 -23.26 -19.56 10.27
C ALA A 184 -23.85 -20.88 9.75
N LYS A 185 -25.18 -20.91 9.60
CA LYS A 185 -25.93 -22.03 9.01
C LYS A 185 -25.55 -22.19 7.54
N ILE A 186 -25.28 -23.42 7.14
CA ILE A 186 -25.13 -23.86 5.75
C ILE A 186 -26.54 -24.15 5.24
N GLU A 187 -27.01 -23.38 4.27
CA GLU A 187 -28.20 -23.70 3.48
C GLU A 187 -27.77 -24.63 2.34
N GLN A 188 -28.53 -25.71 2.17
CA GLN A 188 -28.26 -26.81 1.26
C GLN A 188 -28.54 -26.38 -0.19
N GLU A 189 -27.60 -26.68 -1.10
CA GLU A 189 -27.80 -26.58 -2.55
C GLU A 189 -28.69 -27.75 -3.01
N GLU A 190 -29.77 -27.42 -3.74
CA GLU A 190 -30.63 -28.38 -4.42
C GLU A 190 -29.93 -28.95 -5.66
N GLU A 191 -29.86 -30.27 -5.68
CA GLU A 191 -29.37 -31.14 -6.75
C GLU A 191 -30.35 -31.10 -7.93
N TYR A 192 -29.91 -30.64 -9.10
CA TYR A 192 -30.67 -30.78 -10.35
C TYR A 192 -30.35 -32.15 -10.95
N ASP A 193 -31.34 -33.03 -10.87
CA ASP A 193 -31.37 -34.35 -11.50
C ASP A 193 -31.33 -34.21 -13.03
N LEU A 194 -30.43 -34.96 -13.66
CA LEU A 194 -30.15 -34.96 -15.10
C LEU A 194 -30.51 -36.35 -15.65
N ASP A 195 -31.80 -36.59 -15.92
CA ASP A 195 -32.30 -37.75 -16.67
C ASP A 195 -33.31 -37.22 -17.71
N LEU A 196 -32.95 -37.05 -18.99
CA LEU A 196 -32.95 -38.04 -20.07
C LEU A 196 -34.29 -38.77 -20.25
N GLU A 197 -35.15 -38.22 -21.11
CA GLU A 197 -35.88 -38.91 -22.20
C GLU A 197 -36.41 -37.88 -23.21
#